data_AF-A0A9R0IS97-F1
#
_entry.id   AF-A0A9R0IS97-F1
#
_cell.length_a   1.000
_cell.length_b   1.000
_cell.length_c   1.000
_cell.angle_alpha   90.00
_cell.angle_beta   90.00
_cell.angle_gamma   90.00
#
_symmetry.space_group_name_H-M   'P 1'
#
loop_
_entity.id
_entity.type
_entity.pdbx_description
1 polymer ?
#
loop_
_entity_poly.entity_id
_entity_poly.type
_entity_poly.pdbx_seq_one_letter_code
_entity_poly.pdbx_strand_id
1 'polypeptide(L)'
;MINKSIRTLDDAKGTHDNYTGSFYLRKNQRVKFLKLFSRVIRRGRPSTDAPIFREAASYVNSIECGSNDIDKIHISMTLDANYLRGTMAAVMSILQHSTCPENFVFHFLSARHEPEIFTSIASTFPYLSFKIYRFDSSRVRGKISKSIRQALDQPLNYARIYLADILPRDVNRVIYLDSDIIVVDDISKLWGVDLGEKVVAAPEYCHANFTTYFTDAFWTDAILSNTFHGRKPCYFNTGVMVLDVKTWKKQGYTQKVEQWMVVQKLKRIYHLGSLPPFLLIFAGNIKAVDHRWNQHGLGGDNFEGKCRSLHPGPISLLHWSGKGKPWLRLDSRKPCPIDHLWAPYDLYRSSRTWLEDK
;
A
#
# COMPACT_ATOMS: atom_id res chain seq x y z
N MET A 1 47.46 4.05 7.58
CA MET A 1 47.79 5.25 6.79
C MET A 1 47.36 4.95 5.36
N ILE A 2 46.53 5.68 4.62
CA ILE A 2 45.85 6.99 4.65
C ILE A 2 44.67 6.76 3.66
N ASN A 3 43.40 7.00 4.04
CA ASN A 3 42.57 8.17 3.61
C ASN A 3 42.67 8.45 2.08
N LYS A 4 41.65 8.77 1.29
CA LYS A 4 40.37 9.48 1.44
C LYS A 4 39.71 9.33 0.04
N SER A 5 38.41 9.07 -0.07
CA SER A 5 37.37 10.10 -0.29
C SER A 5 37.61 11.01 -1.49
N ILE A 6 36.59 11.22 -2.34
CA ILE A 6 35.95 12.53 -2.64
C ILE A 6 35.25 12.57 -4.03
N ARG A 7 33.94 12.91 -3.98
CA ARG A 7 33.05 13.71 -4.86
C ARG A 7 32.74 13.22 -6.29
N THR A 8 31.48 12.96 -6.68
CA THR A 8 30.28 13.84 -6.88
C THR A 8 30.53 15.07 -7.76
N LEU A 9 29.89 15.10 -8.93
CA LEU A 9 29.61 16.30 -9.71
C LEU A 9 28.26 16.12 -10.44
N ASP A 10 27.27 16.88 -9.99
CA ASP A 10 26.14 17.35 -10.79
C ASP A 10 26.58 18.55 -11.65
N ASP A 11 25.77 18.83 -12.67
CA ASP A 11 25.66 20.05 -13.49
C ASP A 11 26.73 20.34 -14.55
N ALA A 12 26.30 20.31 -15.83
CA ALA A 12 26.29 21.52 -16.67
C ALA A 12 25.62 21.27 -18.05
N LYS A 13 24.92 22.31 -18.48
CA LYS A 13 24.24 22.51 -19.77
C LYS A 13 25.22 22.50 -20.96
N GLY A 14 24.72 21.95 -22.07
CA GLY A 14 24.71 22.56 -23.41
C GLY A 14 26.04 22.80 -24.14
N THR A 15 26.18 22.17 -25.32
CA THR A 15 26.37 22.84 -26.62
C THR A 15 26.30 21.81 -27.74
N HIS A 16 25.73 22.26 -28.86
CA HIS A 16 25.69 21.59 -30.15
C HIS A 16 27.05 21.05 -30.59
N ASP A 17 27.09 19.84 -31.15
CA ASP A 17 27.68 19.69 -32.48
C ASP A 17 27.20 18.44 -33.22
N ASN A 18 27.09 18.63 -34.54
CA ASN A 18 26.48 17.75 -35.52
C ASN A 18 27.37 16.53 -35.82
N TYR A 19 26.77 15.33 -35.80
CA TYR A 19 27.15 14.28 -36.76
C TYR A 19 25.90 13.63 -37.34
N THR A 20 25.64 14.03 -38.59
CA THR A 20 24.72 13.39 -39.52
C THR A 20 25.21 11.97 -39.84
N GLY A 21 24.42 10.98 -39.44
CA GLY A 21 24.55 9.58 -39.85
C GLY A 21 23.18 9.00 -40.13
N SER A 22 22.60 9.38 -41.27
CA SER A 22 21.33 8.85 -41.77
C SER A 22 21.54 7.42 -42.26
N PHE A 23 20.97 6.43 -41.57
CA PHE A 23 20.61 5.15 -42.17
C PHE A 23 19.10 4.96 -42.07
N TYR A 24 18.44 5.30 -43.18
CA TYR A 24 17.09 4.87 -43.49
C TYR A 24 17.05 3.33 -43.58
N LEU A 25 16.41 2.68 -42.62
CA LEU A 25 15.90 1.32 -42.79
C LEU A 25 14.37 1.32 -42.69
N ARG A 26 13.80 0.69 -43.72
CA ARG A 26 12.42 0.79 -44.20
C ARG A 26 11.38 0.31 -43.17
N LYS A 27 10.26 1.05 -43.10
CA LYS A 27 8.95 0.57 -42.60
C LYS A 27 8.54 -0.68 -43.39
N ASN A 28 8.89 -1.89 -42.93
CA ASN A 28 8.15 -3.15 -43.18
C ASN A 28 8.81 -4.42 -42.58
N GLN A 29 9.34 -4.35 -41.35
CA GLN A 29 9.69 -5.55 -40.56
C GLN A 29 9.26 -5.50 -39.08
N ARG A 30 8.29 -4.66 -38.72
CA ARG A 30 7.66 -4.66 -37.37
C ARG A 30 6.37 -5.47 -37.27
N VAL A 31 6.12 -6.38 -38.21
CA VAL A 31 4.96 -7.31 -38.17
C VAL A 31 5.46 -8.75 -38.31
N LYS A 32 6.27 -9.19 -37.33
CA LYS A 32 6.48 -10.62 -37.03
C LYS A 32 7.07 -10.89 -35.64
N PHE A 33 7.50 -9.85 -34.91
CA PHE A 33 7.97 -9.96 -33.52
C PHE A 33 6.93 -9.59 -32.43
N LEU A 34 5.69 -9.29 -32.82
CA LEU A 34 4.59 -8.98 -31.89
C LEU A 34 3.62 -10.15 -31.61
N LYS A 35 3.91 -11.36 -32.08
CA LYS A 35 3.05 -12.55 -31.88
C LYS A 35 3.61 -13.61 -30.92
N LEU A 36 4.78 -13.39 -30.28
CA LEU A 36 5.38 -14.38 -29.36
C LEU A 36 5.35 -14.02 -27.87
N PHE A 37 4.84 -12.85 -27.46
CA PHE A 37 4.73 -12.49 -26.03
C PHE A 37 3.31 -12.14 -25.57
N SER A 38 2.27 -12.61 -26.27
CA SER A 38 0.86 -12.46 -25.86
C SER A 38 0.25 -13.72 -25.23
N ARG A 39 1.07 -14.71 -24.83
CA ARG A 39 0.58 -16.01 -24.34
C ARG A 39 1.22 -16.46 -23.01
N VAL A 40 1.22 -15.63 -21.97
CA VAL A 40 1.06 -16.10 -20.57
C VAL A 40 0.41 -14.99 -19.72
N ILE A 41 -0.86 -14.68 -20.00
CA ILE A 41 -1.80 -14.43 -18.91
C ILE A 41 -2.86 -15.48 -19.11
N ARG A 42 -2.64 -16.67 -18.54
CA ARG A 42 -3.77 -17.57 -18.28
C ARG A 42 -4.67 -16.78 -17.33
N ARG A 43 -5.76 -16.22 -17.84
CA ARG A 43 -6.96 -16.04 -17.04
C ARG A 43 -7.32 -17.45 -16.58
N GLY A 44 -6.79 -17.86 -15.43
CA GLY A 44 -7.30 -19.02 -14.75
C GLY A 44 -8.80 -18.80 -14.56
N ARG A 45 -9.60 -19.84 -14.84
CA ARG A 45 -10.91 -19.92 -14.20
C ARG A 45 -10.68 -19.69 -12.70
N PRO A 46 -11.58 -19.00 -11.96
CA PRO A 46 -11.49 -19.02 -10.51
C PRO A 46 -11.44 -20.49 -10.11
N SER A 47 -10.36 -20.93 -9.47
CA SER A 47 -10.41 -22.19 -8.75
C SER A 47 -11.52 -22.00 -7.72
N THR A 48 -12.47 -22.92 -7.69
CA THR A 48 -13.54 -22.95 -6.69
C THR A 48 -13.00 -23.18 -5.28
N ASP A 49 -11.72 -23.50 -5.15
CA ASP A 49 -11.04 -23.68 -3.89
C ASP A 49 -10.30 -22.39 -3.51
N ALA A 50 -10.67 -21.81 -2.38
CA ALA A 50 -9.90 -20.76 -1.75
C ALA A 50 -8.48 -21.26 -1.39
N PRO A 51 -7.48 -20.36 -1.43
CA PRO A 51 -6.13 -20.71 -1.01
C PRO A 51 -6.14 -21.26 0.42
N ILE A 52 -5.49 -22.41 0.63
CA ILE A 52 -5.39 -23.06 1.93
C ILE A 52 -4.18 -22.49 2.67
N PHE A 53 -4.36 -22.16 3.94
CA PHE A 53 -3.31 -21.67 4.82
C PHE A 53 -3.11 -22.63 6.00
N ARG A 54 -1.89 -22.65 6.55
CA ARG A 54 -1.59 -23.28 7.84
C ARG A 54 -2.27 -22.47 8.94
N GLU A 55 -2.85 -23.15 9.91
CA GLU A 55 -3.22 -22.53 11.17
C GLU A 55 -1.99 -21.83 11.77
N ALA A 56 -2.17 -20.58 12.19
CA ALA A 56 -1.14 -19.77 12.80
C ALA A 56 -0.96 -20.15 14.28
N ALA A 57 0.25 -19.99 14.80
CA ALA A 57 0.48 -20.08 16.24
C ALA A 57 -0.41 -19.07 16.99
N SER A 58 -0.90 -19.44 18.17
CA SER A 58 -1.64 -18.50 19.04
C SER A 58 -0.67 -17.59 19.79
N TYR A 59 -1.03 -16.31 19.88
CA TYR A 59 -0.29 -15.30 20.63
C TYR A 59 -1.23 -14.71 21.68
N VAL A 60 -0.75 -14.64 22.93
CA VAL A 60 -1.53 -14.19 24.10
C VAL A 60 -0.94 -12.89 24.65
N ASN A 61 -1.79 -12.13 25.32
CA ASN A 61 -1.39 -10.90 26.00
C ASN A 61 -0.31 -11.16 27.07
N SER A 62 0.63 -10.22 27.17
CA SER A 62 1.48 -10.08 28.36
C SER A 62 0.63 -9.73 29.60
N ILE A 63 1.18 -10.00 30.80
CA ILE A 63 0.55 -9.71 32.10
C ILE A 63 0.23 -8.22 32.26
N GLU A 64 0.96 -7.34 31.56
CA GLU A 64 0.80 -5.89 31.61
C GLU A 64 -0.36 -5.37 30.74
N CYS A 65 -0.98 -6.22 29.92
CA CYS A 65 -2.03 -5.82 28.99
C CYS A 65 -3.37 -5.62 29.70
N GLY A 66 -3.98 -4.46 29.50
CA GLY A 66 -5.39 -4.24 29.86
C GLY A 66 -6.34 -5.03 28.95
N SER A 67 -7.51 -5.37 29.47
CA SER A 67 -8.57 -6.13 28.77
C SER A 67 -9.85 -5.32 28.53
N ASN A 68 -9.82 -4.01 28.79
CA ASN A 68 -10.99 -3.16 28.64
C ASN A 68 -11.16 -2.69 27.20
N ASP A 69 -12.36 -2.21 26.86
CA ASP A 69 -12.62 -1.64 25.52
C ASP A 69 -11.69 -0.48 25.14
N ILE A 70 -11.19 0.26 26.13
CA ILE A 70 -10.24 1.36 25.94
C ILE A 70 -8.85 0.89 25.46
N ASP A 71 -8.53 -0.38 25.71
CA ASP A 71 -7.24 -0.98 25.36
C ASP A 71 -7.25 -1.56 23.94
N LYS A 72 -8.41 -1.58 23.28
CA LYS A 72 -8.57 -2.13 21.93
C LYS A 72 -7.84 -1.28 20.90
N ILE A 73 -7.10 -1.96 20.03
CA ILE A 73 -6.42 -1.37 18.88
C ILE A 73 -7.12 -1.81 17.61
N HIS A 74 -7.71 -0.85 16.91
CA HIS A 74 -8.44 -1.11 15.67
C HIS A 74 -7.49 -1.06 14.48
N ILE A 75 -7.45 -2.14 13.72
CA ILE A 75 -6.64 -2.26 12.49
C ILE A 75 -7.58 -2.48 11.32
N SER A 76 -7.40 -1.73 10.24
CA SER A 76 -8.19 -1.88 9.03
C SER A 76 -7.35 -2.18 7.82
N MET A 77 -7.81 -3.12 7.00
CA MET A 77 -7.14 -3.56 5.79
C MET A 77 -8.16 -3.82 4.69
N THR A 78 -7.76 -3.68 3.44
CA THR A 78 -8.55 -4.18 2.32
C THR A 78 -8.35 -5.68 2.14
N LEU A 79 -9.38 -6.38 1.67
CA LEU A 79 -9.38 -7.82 1.45
C LEU A 79 -9.72 -8.11 -0.01
N ASP A 80 -8.76 -8.71 -0.72
CA ASP A 80 -8.86 -9.13 -2.11
C ASP A 80 -8.25 -10.52 -2.25
N ALA A 81 -8.89 -11.42 -3.01
CA ALA A 81 -8.40 -12.78 -3.18
C ALA A 81 -6.95 -12.86 -3.69
N ASN A 82 -6.50 -11.94 -4.54
CA ASN A 82 -5.12 -11.92 -5.06
C ASN A 82 -4.10 -11.43 -4.03
N TYR A 83 -4.56 -10.74 -2.97
CA TYR A 83 -3.75 -10.21 -1.88
C TYR A 83 -4.01 -10.93 -0.55
N LEU A 84 -4.84 -11.98 -0.54
CA LEU A 84 -5.18 -12.70 0.68
C LEU A 84 -3.93 -13.27 1.35
N ARG A 85 -3.02 -13.86 0.57
CA ARG A 85 -1.72 -14.38 1.08
C ARG A 85 -0.88 -13.29 1.76
N GLY A 86 -0.84 -12.08 1.19
CA GLY A 86 -0.19 -10.94 1.82
C GLY A 86 -0.90 -10.50 3.11
N THR A 87 -2.24 -10.47 3.09
CA THR A 87 -3.06 -10.12 4.26
C THR A 87 -2.82 -11.09 5.42
N MET A 88 -2.78 -12.40 5.16
CA MET A 88 -2.49 -13.40 6.19
C MET A 88 -1.10 -13.18 6.80
N ALA A 89 -0.08 -12.94 5.96
CA ALA A 89 1.28 -12.67 6.43
C ALA A 89 1.36 -11.37 7.25
N ALA A 90 0.64 -10.33 6.85
CA ALA A 90 0.55 -9.07 7.59
C ALA A 90 -0.10 -9.28 8.97
N VAL A 91 -1.25 -9.95 9.04
CA VAL A 91 -1.94 -10.29 10.29
C VAL A 91 -1.02 -11.11 11.20
N MET A 92 -0.39 -12.16 10.67
CA MET A 92 0.58 -12.98 11.40
C MET A 92 1.72 -12.14 11.98
N SER A 93 2.31 -11.25 11.17
CA SER A 93 3.41 -10.40 11.64
C SER A 93 2.98 -9.42 12.75
N ILE A 94 1.76 -8.87 12.66
CA ILE A 94 1.22 -7.99 13.71
C ILE A 94 1.06 -8.75 15.02
N LEU A 95 0.43 -9.93 14.97
CA LEU A 95 0.19 -10.75 16.16
C LEU A 95 1.52 -11.20 16.80
N GLN A 96 2.46 -11.66 15.98
CA GLN A 96 3.75 -12.17 16.43
C GLN A 96 4.63 -11.12 17.13
N HIS A 97 4.56 -9.86 16.70
CA HIS A 97 5.44 -8.79 17.18
C HIS A 97 4.79 -7.83 18.18
N SER A 98 3.61 -8.16 18.69
CA SER A 98 2.89 -7.30 19.62
C SER A 98 2.90 -7.84 21.04
N THR A 99 2.99 -6.94 22.02
CA THR A 99 2.92 -7.29 23.45
C THR A 99 1.51 -7.73 23.87
N CYS A 100 0.48 -7.14 23.25
CA CYS A 100 -0.94 -7.37 23.57
C CYS A 100 -1.75 -7.80 22.33
N PRO A 101 -1.47 -8.96 21.73
CA PRO A 101 -2.10 -9.42 20.49
C PRO A 101 -3.61 -9.64 20.58
N GLU A 102 -4.16 -9.94 21.76
CA GLU A 102 -5.59 -10.18 21.96
C GLU A 102 -6.40 -8.87 21.99
N ASN A 103 -5.73 -7.71 22.10
CA ASN A 103 -6.38 -6.40 22.08
C ASN A 103 -6.68 -5.89 20.66
N PHE A 104 -6.22 -6.58 19.62
CA PHE A 104 -6.47 -6.16 18.25
C PHE A 104 -7.88 -6.53 17.78
N VAL A 105 -8.53 -5.58 17.11
CA VAL A 105 -9.76 -5.82 16.37
C VAL A 105 -9.53 -5.49 14.90
N PHE A 106 -9.59 -6.50 14.04
CA PHE A 106 -9.38 -6.34 12.61
C PHE A 106 -10.69 -5.99 11.88
N HIS A 107 -10.59 -5.01 11.00
CA HIS A 107 -11.67 -4.51 10.17
C HIS A 107 -11.30 -4.63 8.70
N PHE A 108 -11.73 -5.73 8.08
CA PHE A 108 -11.47 -6.00 6.67
C PHE A 108 -12.53 -5.38 5.77
N LEU A 109 -12.11 -4.72 4.69
CA LEU A 109 -13.01 -4.17 3.69
C LEU A 109 -12.92 -5.04 2.43
N SER A 110 -14.04 -5.61 1.99
CA SER A 110 -14.10 -6.39 0.75
C SER A 110 -15.12 -5.80 -0.22
N ALA A 111 -14.76 -5.74 -1.50
CA ALA A 111 -15.69 -5.31 -2.56
C ALA A 111 -16.71 -6.40 -2.94
N ARG A 112 -16.40 -7.67 -2.63
CA ARG A 112 -17.20 -8.85 -2.97
C ARG A 112 -17.55 -9.64 -1.72
N HIS A 113 -18.71 -10.30 -1.74
CA HIS A 113 -19.02 -11.29 -0.72
C HIS A 113 -18.44 -12.62 -1.16
N GLU A 114 -17.38 -13.05 -0.47
CA GLU A 114 -16.63 -14.28 -0.74
C GLU A 114 -16.53 -15.05 0.59
N PRO A 115 -17.52 -15.91 0.91
CA PRO A 115 -17.56 -16.64 2.18
C PRO A 115 -16.31 -17.46 2.43
N GLU A 116 -15.65 -17.95 1.37
CA GLU A 116 -14.45 -18.76 1.50
C GLU A 116 -13.29 -17.96 2.10
N ILE A 117 -13.24 -16.64 1.89
CA ILE A 117 -12.23 -15.78 2.50
C ILE A 117 -12.46 -15.67 4.01
N PHE A 118 -13.72 -15.51 4.45
CA PHE A 118 -14.04 -15.50 5.88
C PHE A 118 -13.59 -16.81 6.53
N THR A 119 -13.97 -17.94 5.94
CA THR A 119 -13.59 -19.27 6.43
C THR A 119 -12.07 -19.43 6.46
N SER A 120 -11.36 -18.94 5.44
CA SER A 120 -9.89 -18.99 5.40
C SER A 120 -9.26 -18.20 6.54
N ILE A 121 -9.75 -16.99 6.85
CA ILE A 121 -9.21 -16.19 7.97
C ILE A 121 -9.52 -16.88 9.29
N ALA A 122 -10.76 -17.32 9.49
CA ALA A 122 -11.20 -17.95 10.73
C ALA A 122 -10.47 -19.28 11.01
N SER A 123 -10.17 -20.08 9.97
CA SER A 123 -9.40 -21.32 10.13
C SER A 123 -7.90 -21.08 10.31
N THR A 124 -7.36 -20.00 9.72
CA THR A 124 -5.95 -19.61 9.89
C THR A 124 -5.69 -19.02 11.27
N PHE A 125 -6.63 -18.20 11.78
CA PHE A 125 -6.52 -17.51 13.06
C PHE A 125 -7.79 -17.70 13.90
N PRO A 126 -7.98 -18.85 14.56
CA PRO A 126 -9.21 -19.15 15.30
C PRO A 126 -9.51 -18.19 16.46
N TYR A 127 -8.47 -17.51 16.98
CA TYR A 127 -8.53 -16.57 18.09
C TYR A 127 -8.66 -15.10 17.65
N LEU A 128 -8.69 -14.82 16.34
CA LEU A 128 -8.68 -13.45 15.83
C LEU A 128 -10.04 -12.76 16.02
N SER A 129 -10.04 -11.60 16.67
CA SER A 129 -11.21 -10.72 16.66
C SER A 129 -11.24 -9.93 15.34
N PHE A 130 -12.17 -10.26 14.45
CA PHE A 130 -12.30 -9.56 13.18
C PHE A 130 -13.74 -9.41 12.69
N LYS A 131 -13.94 -8.39 11.83
CA LYS A 131 -15.18 -8.18 11.07
C LYS A 131 -14.85 -7.87 9.61
N ILE A 132 -15.66 -8.40 8.69
CA ILE A 132 -15.58 -8.09 7.25
C ILE A 132 -16.75 -7.18 6.88
N TYR A 133 -16.42 -6.02 6.31
CA TYR A 133 -17.38 -5.03 5.83
C TYR A 133 -17.41 -5.02 4.31
N ARG A 134 -18.61 -4.97 3.75
CA ARG A 134 -18.80 -4.79 2.31
C ARG A 134 -18.51 -3.34 1.93
N PHE A 135 -17.52 -3.15 1.07
CA PHE A 135 -17.31 -1.89 0.37
C PHE A 135 -18.18 -1.84 -0.89
N ASP A 136 -19.16 -0.94 -0.90
CA ASP A 136 -19.96 -0.71 -2.10
C ASP A 136 -19.14 0.03 -3.17
N SER A 137 -18.70 -0.73 -4.16
CA SER A 137 -17.94 -0.21 -5.30
C SER A 137 -18.72 0.83 -6.14
N SER A 138 -20.04 0.93 -5.98
CA SER A 138 -20.84 1.99 -6.62
C SER A 138 -20.42 3.39 -6.17
N ARG A 139 -19.94 3.54 -4.93
CA ARG A 139 -19.51 4.83 -4.33
C ARG A 139 -18.44 5.55 -5.14
N VAL A 140 -17.57 4.76 -5.78
CA VAL A 140 -16.44 5.24 -6.60
C VAL A 140 -16.66 5.00 -8.09
N ARG A 141 -17.73 4.26 -8.46
CA ARG A 141 -18.10 4.01 -9.84
C ARG A 141 -18.39 5.35 -10.52
N GLY A 142 -17.68 5.62 -11.60
CA GLY A 142 -17.79 6.90 -12.30
C GLY A 142 -17.09 8.06 -11.60
N LYS A 143 -16.30 7.85 -10.55
CA LYS A 143 -15.34 8.84 -10.01
C LYS A 143 -13.89 8.45 -10.30
N ILE A 144 -13.63 7.16 -10.53
CA ILE A 144 -12.32 6.65 -10.91
C ILE A 144 -11.98 7.05 -12.35
N SER A 145 -10.78 7.59 -12.52
CA SER A 145 -10.19 7.86 -13.83
C SER A 145 -9.13 6.81 -14.13
N LYS A 146 -9.02 6.38 -15.40
CA LYS A 146 -8.01 5.39 -15.80
C LYS A 146 -6.62 5.87 -15.39
N SER A 147 -5.93 5.07 -14.59
CA SER A 147 -4.54 5.28 -14.20
C SER A 147 -3.59 4.70 -15.25
N ILE A 148 -2.36 5.22 -15.31
CA ILE A 148 -1.26 4.59 -16.08
C ILE A 148 -1.02 3.15 -15.59
N ARG A 149 -1.36 2.84 -14.34
CA ARG A 149 -1.33 1.48 -13.79
C ARG A 149 -2.77 0.98 -13.61
N GLN A 150 -3.25 0.13 -14.52
CA GLN A 150 -4.62 -0.42 -14.49
C GLN A 150 -5.02 -1.05 -13.13
N ALA A 151 -4.07 -1.61 -12.39
CA ALA A 151 -4.32 -2.15 -11.04
C ALA A 151 -4.79 -1.09 -10.03
N LEU A 152 -4.48 0.19 -10.26
CA LEU A 152 -4.89 1.31 -9.40
C LEU A 152 -6.33 1.76 -9.65
N ASP A 153 -6.97 1.26 -10.72
CA ASP A 153 -8.36 1.55 -11.07
C ASP A 153 -9.35 0.65 -10.30
N GLN A 154 -8.85 -0.33 -9.54
CA GLN A 154 -9.69 -1.22 -8.76
C GLN A 154 -10.43 -0.43 -7.67
N PRO A 155 -11.77 -0.54 -7.56
CA PRO A 155 -12.56 0.17 -6.56
C PRO A 155 -12.01 0.05 -5.14
N LEU A 156 -11.48 -1.13 -4.79
CA LEU A 156 -10.96 -1.41 -3.46
C LEU A 156 -9.76 -0.54 -3.08
N ASN A 157 -8.98 -0.03 -4.04
CA ASN A 157 -7.89 0.93 -3.80
C ASN A 157 -8.37 2.28 -3.22
N TYR A 158 -9.68 2.56 -3.34
CA TYR A 158 -10.34 3.76 -2.83
C TYR A 158 -11.13 3.49 -1.53
N ALA A 159 -11.25 2.23 -1.09
CA ALA A 159 -12.08 1.87 0.06
C ALA A 159 -11.64 2.58 1.35
N ARG A 160 -10.33 2.82 1.50
CA ARG A 160 -9.75 3.55 2.65
C ARG A 160 -10.30 4.98 2.85
N ILE A 161 -10.83 5.60 1.80
CA ILE A 161 -11.46 6.93 1.86
C ILE A 161 -12.77 6.89 2.68
N TYR A 162 -13.42 5.72 2.71
CA TYR A 162 -14.75 5.52 3.29
C TYR A 162 -14.71 4.84 4.65
N LEU A 163 -13.54 4.69 5.28
CA LEU A 163 -13.40 4.04 6.58
C LEU A 163 -14.35 4.63 7.63
N ALA A 164 -14.45 5.96 7.69
CA ALA A 164 -15.32 6.64 8.64
C ALA A 164 -16.83 6.49 8.40
N ASP A 165 -17.20 6.07 7.19
CA ASP A 165 -18.58 5.78 6.82
C ASP A 165 -18.93 4.31 7.03
N ILE A 166 -17.93 3.42 6.97
CA ILE A 166 -18.09 1.96 7.01
C ILE A 166 -17.92 1.41 8.42
N LEU A 167 -16.97 1.94 9.19
CA LEU A 167 -16.66 1.44 10.52
C LEU A 167 -17.81 1.75 11.52
N PRO A 168 -17.99 0.90 12.55
CA PRO A 168 -18.95 1.13 13.62
C PRO A 168 -18.76 2.50 14.31
N ARG A 169 -19.85 3.07 14.85
CA ARG A 169 -19.85 4.44 15.40
C ARG A 169 -18.97 4.61 16.64
N ASP A 170 -18.73 3.53 17.36
CA ASP A 170 -17.87 3.41 18.53
C ASP A 170 -16.37 3.37 18.17
N VAL A 171 -16.02 3.10 16.90
CA VAL A 171 -14.63 3.13 16.42
C VAL A 171 -14.22 4.56 16.09
N ASN A 172 -13.51 5.20 17.02
CA ASN A 172 -13.07 6.59 16.89
C ASN A 172 -11.68 6.74 16.23
N ARG A 173 -10.83 5.72 16.31
CA ARG A 173 -9.46 5.70 15.78
C ARG A 173 -9.21 4.37 15.08
N VAL A 174 -8.40 4.36 14.02
CA VAL A 174 -7.99 3.13 13.33
C VAL A 174 -6.59 3.27 12.73
N ILE A 175 -5.81 2.19 12.72
CA ILE A 175 -4.62 2.07 11.87
C ILE A 175 -5.04 1.41 10.57
N TYR A 176 -4.89 2.10 9.44
CA TYR A 176 -5.05 1.52 8.11
C TYR A 176 -3.72 0.97 7.61
N LEU A 177 -3.73 -0.28 7.14
CA LEU A 177 -2.58 -0.99 6.55
C LEU A 177 -2.94 -1.59 5.19
N ASP A 178 -2.05 -1.44 4.21
CA ASP A 178 -2.12 -2.19 2.95
C ASP A 178 -1.72 -3.67 3.19
N SER A 179 -2.19 -4.56 2.30
CA SER A 179 -2.06 -6.02 2.45
C SER A 179 -0.65 -6.58 2.17
N ASP A 180 0.32 -5.75 1.82
CA ASP A 180 1.66 -6.13 1.39
C ASP A 180 2.74 -5.56 2.32
N ILE A 181 2.45 -5.63 3.62
CA ILE A 181 3.32 -5.19 4.71
C ILE A 181 3.76 -6.36 5.60
N ILE A 182 4.85 -6.15 6.34
CA ILE A 182 5.25 -6.95 7.49
C ILE A 182 5.60 -6.00 8.61
N VAL A 183 5.02 -6.22 9.79
CA VAL A 183 5.37 -5.51 11.02
C VAL A 183 6.43 -6.32 11.77
N VAL A 184 7.45 -5.64 12.28
CA VAL A 184 8.59 -6.26 13.02
C VAL A 184 8.85 -5.58 14.36
N ASP A 185 7.88 -4.83 14.86
CA ASP A 185 7.91 -4.09 16.12
C ASP A 185 6.48 -3.95 16.66
N ASP A 186 6.31 -3.63 17.94
CA ASP A 186 4.99 -3.52 18.56
C ASP A 186 4.20 -2.32 18.00
N ILE A 187 3.16 -2.62 17.22
CA ILE A 187 2.35 -1.61 16.53
C ILE A 187 1.53 -0.73 17.49
N SER A 188 1.39 -1.10 18.77
CA SER A 188 0.79 -0.23 19.78
C SER A 188 1.53 1.10 19.93
N LYS A 189 2.84 1.13 19.65
CA LYS A 189 3.64 2.36 19.59
C LYS A 189 3.16 3.31 18.49
N LEU A 190 2.75 2.78 17.34
CA LEU A 190 2.14 3.58 16.27
C LEU A 190 0.72 4.02 16.64
N TRP A 191 -0.06 3.13 17.27
CA TRP A 191 -1.39 3.45 17.78
C TRP A 191 -1.37 4.61 18.78
N GLY A 192 -0.39 4.62 19.67
CA GLY A 192 -0.21 5.60 20.75
C GLY A 192 0.28 6.98 20.30
N VAL A 193 0.51 7.20 19.00
CA VAL A 193 0.89 8.52 18.50
C VAL A 193 -0.20 9.55 18.83
N ASP A 194 0.24 10.66 19.43
CA ASP A 194 -0.62 11.83 19.62
C ASP A 194 -0.77 12.60 18.30
N LEU A 195 -2.00 12.60 17.79
CA LEU A 195 -2.38 13.28 16.56
C LEU A 195 -2.49 14.81 16.76
N GLY A 196 -2.65 15.29 17.99
CA GLY A 196 -3.00 16.68 18.28
C GLY A 196 -4.26 17.08 17.51
N GLU A 197 -4.20 18.19 16.79
CA GLU A 197 -5.30 18.70 15.94
C GLU A 197 -5.37 18.03 14.55
N LYS A 198 -4.46 17.11 14.24
CA LYS A 198 -4.39 16.45 12.93
C LYS A 198 -5.33 15.24 12.90
N VAL A 199 -5.82 14.90 11.71
CA VAL A 199 -6.75 13.78 11.52
C VAL A 199 -6.05 12.51 11.06
N VAL A 200 -4.83 12.65 10.52
CA VAL A 200 -4.01 11.54 10.00
C VAL A 200 -2.61 11.65 10.57
N ALA A 201 -2.00 10.51 10.90
CA ALA A 201 -0.56 10.35 11.06
C ALA A 201 0.01 9.36 10.03
N ALA A 202 1.16 9.71 9.45
CA ALA A 202 1.91 8.84 8.53
C ALA A 202 3.37 9.33 8.40
N PRO A 203 4.31 8.48 7.93
CA PRO A 203 5.65 8.92 7.59
C PRO A 203 5.65 9.95 6.44
N GLU A 204 6.23 11.13 6.68
CA GLU A 204 6.34 12.22 5.70
C GLU A 204 7.70 12.28 5.02
N TYR A 205 7.69 12.47 3.70
CA TYR A 205 8.87 12.62 2.86
C TYR A 205 8.79 13.97 2.14
N CYS A 206 9.23 15.02 2.82
CA CYS A 206 9.11 16.41 2.34
C CYS A 206 10.06 16.78 1.20
N HIS A 207 11.00 15.91 0.84
CA HIS A 207 11.91 16.09 -0.30
C HIS A 207 11.33 15.58 -1.63
N ALA A 208 10.11 15.02 -1.61
CA ALA A 208 9.47 14.51 -2.82
C ALA A 208 9.17 15.66 -3.81
N ASN A 209 9.48 15.44 -5.09
CA ASN A 209 9.13 16.40 -6.13
C ASN A 209 7.64 16.25 -6.51
N PHE A 210 6.81 17.18 -6.02
CA PHE A 210 5.37 17.18 -6.24
C PHE A 210 4.97 17.31 -7.71
N THR A 211 5.82 17.87 -8.59
CA THR A 211 5.52 17.96 -10.02
C THR A 211 5.36 16.60 -10.68
N THR A 212 5.89 15.52 -10.06
CA THR A 212 5.73 14.15 -10.57
C THR A 212 4.39 13.48 -10.23
N TYR A 213 3.62 14.07 -9.31
CA TYR A 213 2.34 13.51 -8.85
C TYR A 213 1.12 14.13 -9.53
N PHE A 214 1.29 15.31 -10.16
CA PHE A 214 0.23 16.08 -10.81
C PHE A 214 0.66 16.47 -12.23
N THR A 215 -0.28 16.57 -13.16
CA THR A 215 -0.02 16.89 -14.57
C THR A 215 0.19 18.39 -14.78
N ASP A 216 0.69 18.78 -15.96
CA ASP A 216 0.79 20.19 -16.35
C ASP A 216 -0.57 20.90 -16.28
N ALA A 217 -1.66 20.19 -16.56
CA ALA A 217 -3.02 20.71 -16.45
C ALA A 217 -3.40 21.12 -15.02
N PHE A 218 -2.79 20.51 -13.99
CA PHE A 218 -2.95 20.94 -12.60
C PHE A 218 -2.14 22.21 -12.32
N TRP A 219 -0.86 22.22 -12.70
CA TRP A 219 0.07 23.29 -12.35
C TRP A 219 -0.17 24.60 -13.10
N THR A 220 -0.69 24.52 -14.33
CA THR A 220 -1.03 25.69 -15.16
C THR A 220 -2.37 26.32 -14.77
N ASP A 221 -3.21 25.63 -14.01
CA ASP A 221 -4.47 26.16 -13.49
C ASP A 221 -4.23 26.82 -12.12
N ALA A 222 -4.27 28.14 -12.09
CA ALA A 222 -4.03 28.92 -10.87
C ALA A 222 -5.03 28.62 -9.75
N ILE A 223 -6.28 28.25 -10.08
CA ILE A 223 -7.30 27.93 -9.09
C ILE A 223 -6.97 26.58 -8.42
N LEU A 224 -6.54 25.60 -9.22
CA LEU A 224 -6.19 24.27 -8.69
C LEU A 224 -4.89 24.29 -7.88
N SER A 225 -3.83 24.88 -8.45
CA SER A 225 -2.51 24.94 -7.80
C SER A 225 -2.52 25.78 -6.51
N ASN A 226 -3.44 26.75 -6.40
CA ASN A 226 -3.64 27.53 -5.18
C ASN A 226 -4.01 26.67 -3.94
N THR A 227 -4.45 25.41 -4.11
CA THR A 227 -4.66 24.47 -2.99
C THR A 227 -3.40 24.25 -2.13
N PHE A 228 -2.20 24.52 -2.67
CA PHE A 228 -0.92 24.43 -1.97
C PHE A 228 -0.40 25.79 -1.48
N HIS A 229 -1.06 26.90 -1.81
CA HIS A 229 -0.61 28.23 -1.39
C HIS A 229 -0.60 28.36 0.13
N GLY A 230 0.50 28.89 0.69
CA GLY A 230 0.70 29.03 2.14
C GLY A 230 0.86 27.70 2.90
N ARG A 231 0.94 26.57 2.21
CA ARG A 231 1.08 25.23 2.80
C ARG A 231 2.43 24.62 2.45
N LYS A 232 2.83 23.59 3.19
CA LYS A 232 4.10 22.89 3.01
C LYS A 232 3.83 21.43 2.66
N PRO A 233 3.44 21.13 1.40
CA PRO A 233 3.05 19.77 1.04
C PRO A 233 4.23 18.80 1.14
N CYS A 234 4.02 17.70 1.87
CA CYS A 234 4.96 16.58 1.96
C CYS A 234 4.30 15.30 1.45
N TYR A 235 5.08 14.46 0.77
CA TYR A 235 4.58 13.15 0.34
C TYR A 235 4.41 12.27 1.56
N PHE A 236 3.34 11.50 1.61
CA PHE A 236 3.23 10.36 2.49
C PHE A 236 2.59 9.21 1.72
N ASN A 237 2.96 7.99 2.08
CA ASN A 237 2.37 6.80 1.51
C ASN A 237 1.05 6.49 2.25
N THR A 238 -0.03 6.25 1.51
CA THR A 238 -1.37 6.00 2.07
C THR A 238 -1.63 4.53 2.45
N GLY A 239 -0.59 3.69 2.44
CA GLY A 239 -0.67 2.27 2.82
C GLY A 239 -0.34 2.02 4.29
N VAL A 240 0.10 3.03 5.03
CA VAL A 240 0.24 2.99 6.49
C VAL A 240 -0.21 4.34 7.05
N MET A 241 -1.33 4.37 7.76
CA MET A 241 -1.88 5.60 8.33
C MET A 241 -2.56 5.32 9.67
N VAL A 242 -2.42 6.21 10.64
CA VAL A 242 -3.32 6.30 11.79
C VAL A 242 -4.37 7.35 11.47
N LEU A 243 -5.65 7.03 11.62
CA LEU A 243 -6.75 7.95 11.34
C LEU A 243 -7.59 8.19 12.59
N ASP A 244 -7.86 9.45 12.89
CA ASP A 244 -8.99 9.84 13.74
C ASP A 244 -10.27 9.79 12.91
N VAL A 245 -10.95 8.65 12.99
CA VAL A 245 -12.17 8.34 12.23
C VAL A 245 -13.32 9.24 12.66
N LYS A 246 -13.39 9.59 13.94
CA LYS A 246 -14.42 10.48 14.50
C LYS A 246 -14.30 11.87 13.90
N THR A 247 -13.11 12.45 13.92
CA THR A 247 -12.85 13.78 13.37
C THR A 247 -12.91 13.77 11.84
N TRP A 248 -12.46 12.70 11.19
CA TRP A 248 -12.60 12.51 9.73
C TRP A 248 -14.06 12.64 9.30
N LYS A 249 -14.97 11.96 10.00
CA LYS A 249 -16.41 12.01 9.76
C LYS A 249 -16.99 13.40 10.06
N LYS A 250 -16.69 13.95 11.23
CA LYS A 250 -17.19 15.26 11.68
C LYS A 250 -16.82 16.39 10.71
N GLN A 251 -15.62 16.36 10.14
CA GLN A 251 -15.11 17.39 9.23
C GLN A 251 -15.33 17.08 7.74
N GLY A 252 -16.04 16.01 7.42
CA GLY A 252 -16.43 15.66 6.04
C GLY A 252 -15.24 15.38 5.11
N TYR A 253 -14.19 14.70 5.60
CA TYR A 253 -13.00 14.42 4.79
C TYR A 253 -13.29 13.49 3.61
N THR A 254 -14.24 12.55 3.75
CA THR A 254 -14.70 11.71 2.62
C THR A 254 -15.16 12.60 1.45
N GLN A 255 -16.01 13.60 1.72
CA GLN A 255 -16.55 14.49 0.70
C GLN A 255 -15.46 15.35 0.06
N LYS A 256 -14.49 15.84 0.85
CA LYS A 256 -13.32 16.58 0.34
C LYS A 256 -12.48 15.73 -0.63
N VAL A 257 -12.32 14.43 -0.34
CA VAL A 257 -11.66 13.49 -1.26
C VAL A 257 -12.46 13.30 -2.54
N GLU A 258 -13.76 13.08 -2.42
CA GLU A 258 -14.61 12.88 -3.59
C GLU A 258 -14.64 14.10 -4.52
N GLN A 259 -14.61 15.32 -3.99
CA GLN A 259 -14.52 16.55 -4.77
C GLN A 259 -13.28 16.55 -5.68
N TRP A 260 -12.11 16.19 -5.15
CA TRP A 260 -10.88 16.07 -5.95
C TRP A 260 -10.94 14.92 -6.97
N MET A 261 -11.62 13.82 -6.64
CA MET A 261 -11.85 12.74 -7.62
C MET A 261 -12.75 13.20 -8.78
N VAL A 262 -13.75 14.04 -8.51
CA VAL A 262 -14.58 14.67 -9.55
C VAL A 262 -13.74 15.61 -10.43
N VAL A 263 -12.91 16.46 -9.83
CA VAL A 263 -11.98 17.34 -10.58
C VAL A 263 -11.04 16.52 -11.47
N GLN A 264 -10.47 15.43 -10.94
CA GLN A 264 -9.66 14.50 -11.72
C GLN A 264 -10.42 13.93 -12.91
N LYS A 265 -11.70 13.60 -12.73
CA LYS A 265 -12.50 13.04 -13.81
C LYS A 265 -12.64 14.03 -14.96
N LEU A 266 -12.84 15.31 -14.65
CA LEU A 266 -13.06 16.38 -15.62
C LEU A 266 -11.76 16.87 -16.27
N LYS A 267 -10.69 17.08 -15.48
CA LYS A 267 -9.49 17.81 -15.89
C LYS A 267 -8.22 16.95 -16.04
N ARG A 268 -8.23 15.68 -15.58
CA ARG A 268 -7.06 14.77 -15.64
C ARG A 268 -5.79 15.38 -15.02
N ILE A 269 -5.92 15.84 -13.78
CA ILE A 269 -4.90 16.55 -13.00
C ILE A 269 -3.80 15.64 -12.41
N TYR A 270 -3.95 14.32 -12.47
CA TYR A 270 -2.91 13.35 -12.09
C TYR A 270 -3.07 12.02 -12.83
N HIS A 271 -2.06 11.14 -12.75
CA HIS A 271 -2.07 9.81 -13.39
C HIS A 271 -2.10 8.63 -12.43
N LEU A 272 -1.96 8.89 -11.12
CA LEU A 272 -1.93 7.89 -10.06
C LEU A 272 -3.34 7.50 -9.60
N GLY A 273 -3.43 6.51 -8.70
CA GLY A 273 -4.68 6.00 -8.13
C GLY A 273 -5.27 6.90 -7.05
N SER A 274 -5.55 6.31 -5.88
CA SER A 274 -6.19 7.00 -4.76
C SER A 274 -5.29 7.98 -3.99
N LEU A 275 -3.97 7.98 -4.21
CA LEU A 275 -3.02 8.82 -3.46
C LEU A 275 -3.17 10.34 -3.67
N PRO A 276 -3.23 10.89 -4.90
CA PRO A 276 -3.17 12.35 -5.09
C PRO A 276 -4.29 13.14 -4.39
N PRO A 277 -5.55 12.66 -4.32
CA PRO A 277 -6.58 13.32 -3.50
C PRO A 277 -6.19 13.48 -2.02
N PHE A 278 -5.49 12.51 -1.43
CA PHE A 278 -4.96 12.66 -0.06
C PHE A 278 -3.91 13.76 -0.01
N LEU A 279 -2.97 13.79 -0.96
CA LEU A 279 -1.93 14.82 -1.02
C LEU A 279 -2.52 16.24 -1.16
N LEU A 280 -3.58 16.39 -1.95
CA LEU A 280 -4.29 17.66 -2.16
C LEU A 280 -4.99 18.17 -0.90
N ILE A 281 -5.67 17.28 -0.17
CA ILE A 281 -6.41 17.64 1.04
C ILE A 281 -5.47 17.90 2.20
N PHE A 282 -4.47 17.05 2.38
CA PHE A 282 -3.62 17.10 3.55
C PHE A 282 -2.46 18.07 3.36
N ALA A 283 -1.70 18.01 2.27
CA ALA A 283 -0.60 18.94 1.94
C ALA A 283 0.16 19.48 3.17
N GLY A 284 0.77 18.57 3.95
CA GLY A 284 1.54 18.88 5.17
C GLY A 284 0.71 19.04 6.44
N ASN A 285 -0.62 18.91 6.36
CA ASN A 285 -1.54 18.93 7.50
C ASN A 285 -1.81 17.51 8.03
N ILE A 286 -0.74 16.75 8.26
CA ILE A 286 -0.79 15.47 8.98
C ILE A 286 0.18 15.52 10.16
N LYS A 287 0.09 14.53 11.04
CA LYS A 287 1.08 14.28 12.08
C LYS A 287 2.20 13.41 11.50
N ALA A 288 3.40 13.95 11.39
CA ALA A 288 4.57 13.17 11.03
C ALA A 288 4.85 12.08 12.08
N VAL A 289 5.11 10.86 11.62
CA VAL A 289 5.67 9.78 12.47
C VAL A 289 7.01 9.32 11.90
N ASP A 290 7.80 8.63 12.74
CA ASP A 290 9.11 8.11 12.37
C ASP A 290 9.02 7.22 11.11
N HIS A 291 9.99 7.37 10.20
CA HIS A 291 10.05 6.65 8.92
C HIS A 291 10.14 5.13 9.08
N ARG A 292 10.56 4.62 10.25
CA ARG A 292 10.57 3.19 10.59
C ARG A 292 9.23 2.50 10.37
N TRP A 293 8.13 3.25 10.46
CA TRP A 293 6.77 2.74 10.29
C TRP A 293 6.36 2.55 8.83
N ASN A 294 7.23 2.87 7.85
CA ASN A 294 6.94 2.58 6.46
C ASN A 294 8.22 2.51 5.60
N GLN A 295 8.95 1.39 5.71
CA GLN A 295 10.05 1.03 4.81
C GLN A 295 9.48 0.63 3.44
N HIS A 296 8.99 1.64 2.71
CA HIS A 296 8.23 1.51 1.46
C HIS A 296 9.14 1.33 0.23
N GLY A 297 8.51 0.92 -0.87
CA GLY A 297 9.14 0.78 -2.19
C GLY A 297 9.77 -0.59 -2.43
N LEU A 298 9.61 -1.55 -1.51
CA LEU A 298 10.19 -2.89 -1.60
C LEU A 298 9.60 -3.72 -2.76
N GLY A 299 8.38 -3.36 -3.20
CA GLY A 299 7.73 -3.95 -4.37
C GLY A 299 8.06 -3.26 -5.69
N GLY A 300 9.01 -2.32 -5.71
CA GLY A 300 9.55 -1.78 -6.95
C GLY A 300 10.35 -2.84 -7.72
N ASP A 301 10.04 -3.03 -9.01
CA ASP A 301 11.01 -3.58 -9.96
C ASP A 301 11.72 -2.37 -10.54
N ASN A 302 12.98 -2.14 -10.15
CA ASN A 302 13.80 -1.21 -10.89
C ASN A 302 14.19 -1.91 -12.19
N PHE A 303 14.14 -1.16 -13.30
CA PHE A 303 14.55 -1.63 -14.63
C PHE A 303 15.82 -2.51 -14.52
N GLU A 304 15.87 -3.60 -15.30
CA GLU A 304 16.99 -4.56 -15.34
C GLU A 304 17.07 -5.59 -14.19
N GLY A 305 16.00 -5.79 -13.40
CA GLY A 305 15.96 -6.86 -12.40
C GLY A 305 16.70 -6.55 -11.10
N LYS A 306 16.97 -5.26 -10.84
CA LYS A 306 17.64 -4.80 -9.62
C LYS A 306 16.62 -4.59 -8.50
N CYS A 307 16.83 -5.28 -7.38
CA CYS A 307 16.03 -5.15 -6.17
C CYS A 307 16.38 -3.87 -5.41
N ARG A 308 15.39 -3.23 -4.79
CA ARG A 308 15.63 -2.05 -3.95
C ARG A 308 16.17 -2.48 -2.58
N SER A 309 17.22 -1.82 -2.11
CA SER A 309 17.73 -1.99 -0.75
C SER A 309 16.84 -1.31 0.28
N LEU A 310 17.00 -1.69 1.55
CA LEU A 310 16.40 -0.98 2.67
C LEU A 310 16.95 0.46 2.76
N HIS A 311 16.13 1.40 3.22
CA HIS A 311 16.58 2.76 3.52
C HIS A 311 17.35 2.70 4.84
N PRO A 312 18.31 3.60 5.08
CA PRO A 312 19.02 3.64 6.36
C PRO A 312 18.07 4.01 7.50
N GLY A 313 18.32 3.45 8.68
CA GLY A 313 17.57 3.74 9.91
C GLY A 313 16.90 2.51 10.52
N PRO A 314 16.22 2.69 11.67
CA PRO A 314 15.44 1.64 12.30
C PRO A 314 14.23 1.25 11.43
N ILE A 315 13.78 0.00 11.57
CA ILE A 315 12.66 -0.56 10.81
C ILE A 315 11.67 -1.18 11.80
N SER A 316 10.43 -0.72 11.74
CA SER A 316 9.28 -1.31 12.46
C SER A 316 8.26 -1.92 11.50
N LEU A 317 8.24 -1.47 10.23
CA LEU A 317 7.33 -1.98 9.20
C LEU A 317 7.98 -1.97 7.81
N LEU A 318 8.01 -3.13 7.16
CA LEU A 318 8.43 -3.36 5.78
C LEU A 318 7.23 -3.31 4.84
N HIS A 319 7.33 -2.62 3.70
CA HIS A 319 6.20 -2.44 2.80
C HIS A 319 6.57 -2.65 1.32
N TRP A 320 6.03 -3.72 0.73
CA TRP A 320 6.15 -4.09 -0.69
C TRP A 320 5.26 -3.26 -1.62
N SER A 321 5.19 -1.96 -1.34
CA SER A 321 4.49 -0.99 -2.17
C SER A 321 5.08 -1.01 -3.58
N GLY A 322 4.28 -1.32 -4.58
CA GLY A 322 4.75 -1.51 -5.95
C GLY A 322 4.06 -2.66 -6.68
N LYS A 323 4.72 -3.20 -7.71
CA LYS A 323 4.19 -4.31 -8.52
C LYS A 323 4.72 -5.66 -8.07
N GLY A 324 5.99 -5.73 -7.67
CA GLY A 324 6.62 -6.94 -7.20
C GLY A 324 6.11 -7.30 -5.81
N LYS A 325 5.38 -8.41 -5.71
CA LYS A 325 4.91 -8.94 -4.44
C LYS A 325 5.82 -10.07 -4.00
N PRO A 326 6.17 -10.15 -2.70
CA PRO A 326 7.17 -11.10 -2.22
C PRO A 326 6.74 -12.54 -2.52
N TRP A 327 5.47 -12.89 -2.28
CA TRP A 327 4.94 -14.22 -2.61
C TRP A 327 5.03 -14.56 -4.10
N LEU A 328 4.77 -13.61 -5.00
CA LEU A 328 4.88 -13.84 -6.44
C LEU A 328 6.34 -14.03 -6.89
N ARG A 329 7.26 -13.24 -6.31
CA ARG A 329 8.70 -13.33 -6.61
C ARG A 329 9.31 -14.62 -6.06
N LEU A 330 8.93 -15.04 -4.85
CA LEU A 330 9.31 -16.32 -4.24
C LEU A 330 8.78 -17.50 -5.09
N ASP A 331 7.49 -17.52 -5.42
CA ASP A 331 6.88 -18.59 -6.21
C ASP A 331 7.50 -18.72 -7.62
N SER A 332 7.87 -17.59 -8.22
CA SER A 332 8.53 -17.55 -9.53
C SER A 332 10.04 -17.84 -9.49
N ARG A 333 10.59 -18.15 -8.30
CA ARG A 333 12.02 -18.39 -8.06
C ARG A 333 12.91 -17.22 -8.53
N LYS A 334 12.39 -16.00 -8.43
CA LYS A 334 13.10 -14.75 -8.70
C LYS A 334 12.95 -13.78 -7.51
N PRO A 335 13.28 -14.21 -6.28
CA PRO A 335 13.17 -13.34 -5.13
C PRO A 335 14.20 -12.22 -5.18
N CYS A 336 13.80 -11.07 -4.67
CA CYS A 336 14.74 -10.11 -4.13
C CYS A 336 15.27 -10.59 -2.78
N PRO A 337 16.51 -10.25 -2.38
CA PRO A 337 17.04 -10.63 -1.06
C PRO A 337 16.09 -10.26 0.09
N ILE A 338 15.46 -9.09 0.00
CA ILE A 338 14.47 -8.62 0.96
C ILE A 338 13.20 -9.48 1.03
N ASP A 339 12.81 -10.20 -0.02
CA ASP A 339 11.58 -11.02 -0.03
C ASP A 339 11.69 -12.19 0.96
N HIS A 340 12.91 -12.60 1.32
CA HIS A 340 13.15 -13.58 2.37
C HIS A 340 12.82 -13.06 3.77
N LEU A 341 12.71 -11.74 3.97
CA LEU A 341 12.18 -11.17 5.22
C LEU A 341 10.66 -11.35 5.34
N TRP A 342 9.96 -11.55 4.22
CA TRP A 342 8.52 -11.83 4.20
C TRP A 342 8.21 -13.32 4.40
N ALA A 343 9.06 -14.20 3.86
CA ALA A 343 8.85 -15.65 3.84
C ALA A 343 8.50 -16.32 5.19
N PRO A 344 9.06 -15.90 6.36
CA PRO A 344 8.71 -16.50 7.65
C PRO A 344 7.23 -16.35 8.03
N TYR A 345 6.55 -15.32 7.50
CA TYR A 345 5.15 -15.04 7.78
C TYR A 345 4.20 -15.69 6.76
N ASP A 346 4.73 -16.43 5.78
CA ASP A 346 3.93 -17.06 4.75
C ASP A 346 3.25 -18.34 5.26
N LEU A 347 1.97 -18.21 5.59
CA LEU A 347 1.15 -19.35 6.04
C LEU A 347 0.60 -20.17 4.88
N TYR A 348 0.81 -19.77 3.61
CA TYR A 348 0.21 -20.45 2.47
C TYR A 348 0.69 -21.91 2.32
N ARG A 349 -0.26 -22.84 2.18
CA ARG A 349 0.03 -24.24 1.80
C ARG A 349 -0.04 -24.34 0.29
N SER A 350 1.10 -24.56 -0.35
CA SER A 350 1.13 -24.90 -1.77
C SER A 350 0.45 -26.27 -1.95
N SER A 351 -0.54 -26.35 -2.83
CA SER A 351 -1.17 -27.62 -3.24
C SER A 351 -0.24 -28.51 -4.07
N ARG A 352 0.97 -28.05 -4.37
CA ARG A 352 2.04 -28.93 -4.84
C ARG A 352 2.56 -29.71 -3.64
N THR A 353 2.06 -30.94 -3.50
CA THR A 353 2.78 -32.03 -2.85
C THR A 353 4.23 -31.98 -3.34
N TRP A 354 5.12 -31.44 -2.52
CA TRP A 354 6.51 -31.79 -2.63
C TRP A 354 6.55 -33.26 -2.24
N LEU A 355 6.93 -34.10 -3.20
CA LEU A 355 7.54 -35.39 -2.89
C LEU A 355 8.72 -35.03 -1.99
N GLU A 356 8.55 -35.18 -0.68
CA GLU A 356 9.67 -35.35 0.23
C GLU A 356 10.29 -36.68 -0.18
N ASP A 357 11.42 -36.59 -0.88
CA ASP A 357 12.28 -37.75 -1.10
C ASP A 357 12.77 -38.28 0.25
N LYS A 358 12.75 -39.60 0.34
CA LYS A 358 13.19 -40.47 1.44
C LYS A 358 14.62 -40.21 1.91
#